data_AF-A0A2D5UU68-F1
#
_entry.id   AF-A0A2D5UU68-F1
#
_cell.length_a   1.000
_cell.length_b   1.000
_cell.length_c   1.000
_cell.angle_alpha   90.00
_cell.angle_beta   90.00
_cell.angle_gamma   90.00
#
_symmetry.space_group_name_H-M   'P 1'
#
loop_
_entity.id
_entity.type
_entity.pdbx_description
1 polymer ?
#
loop_
_entity_poly.entity_id
_entity_poly.type
_entity_poly.pdbx_seq_one_letter_code
_entity_poly.pdbx_strand_id
1 'polypeptide(L)'
;MPFELGRPLGIPDDPIFQKRVLLAALKLLEAPEGSFIEDFPEDVPESANEVVALACPVHFAQDKDELDEADQLFEAFKREIVTLRPWYDISVERRGRTTVGSSGLGIDAIGDFIYSFLGEDAPRVHGMMRRQLVSLNSLPTI
;
A
#
# COMPACT_ATOMS: atom_id res chain seq x y z
N MET A 1 -9.12 -31.56 3.95
CA MET A 1 -9.59 -30.42 3.09
C MET A 1 -8.38 -29.60 2.65
N PRO A 2 -8.24 -29.16 1.39
CA PRO A 2 -7.08 -28.37 0.96
C PRO A 2 -7.09 -26.98 1.61
N PHE A 3 -5.89 -26.40 1.84
CA PHE A 3 -5.71 -25.04 2.35
C PHE A 3 -6.51 -24.02 1.53
N GLU A 4 -7.19 -23.08 2.21
CA GLU A 4 -7.94 -22.02 1.53
C GLU A 4 -7.02 -21.15 0.67
N LEU A 5 -7.51 -20.74 -0.52
CA LEU A 5 -6.77 -19.82 -1.39
C LEU A 5 -6.43 -18.54 -0.62
N GLY A 6 -5.19 -18.08 -0.71
CA GLY A 6 -4.72 -16.92 0.05
C GLY A 6 -4.36 -17.21 1.51
N ARG A 7 -4.48 -18.45 1.99
CA ARG A 7 -4.11 -18.88 3.35
C ARG A 7 -3.20 -20.12 3.34
N PRO A 8 -2.01 -20.02 2.75
CA PRO A 8 -1.12 -21.19 2.57
C PRO A 8 -0.61 -21.80 3.88
N LEU A 9 -0.77 -21.10 5.02
CA LEU A 9 -0.35 -21.59 6.35
C LEU A 9 -1.51 -22.03 7.25
N GLY A 10 -2.75 -21.99 6.77
CA GLY A 10 -3.95 -22.32 7.56
C GLY A 10 -4.69 -21.09 8.09
N ILE A 11 -5.49 -21.29 9.15
CA ILE A 11 -6.38 -20.26 9.71
C ILE A 11 -5.57 -19.11 10.34
N PRO A 12 -6.01 -17.85 10.22
CA PRO A 12 -5.48 -16.72 10.97
C PRO A 12 -5.49 -16.97 12.48
N ASP A 13 -4.58 -16.32 13.19
CA ASP A 13 -4.50 -16.34 14.65
C ASP A 13 -4.29 -17.73 15.30
N ASP A 14 -3.92 -18.75 14.52
CA ASP A 14 -3.37 -20.02 15.03
C ASP A 14 -1.86 -20.12 14.76
N PRO A 15 -1.02 -19.45 15.55
CA PRO A 15 0.42 -19.45 15.35
C PRO A 15 1.05 -20.83 15.57
N ILE A 16 0.40 -21.71 16.34
CA ILE A 16 0.94 -23.05 16.62
C ILE A 16 0.75 -23.93 15.38
N PHE A 17 -0.44 -23.92 14.77
CA PHE A 17 -0.70 -24.64 13.51
C PHE A 17 0.15 -24.08 12.37
N GLN A 18 0.16 -22.76 12.17
CA GLN A 18 0.94 -22.11 11.11
C GLN A 18 2.43 -22.43 11.21
N LYS A 19 2.98 -22.50 12.43
CA LYS A 19 4.36 -22.90 12.65
C LYS A 19 4.62 -24.36 12.26
N ARG A 20 3.69 -25.29 12.52
CA ARG A 20 3.83 -26.69 12.10
C ARG A 20 3.83 -26.82 10.58
N VAL A 21 2.93 -26.11 9.90
CA VAL A 21 2.88 -26.06 8.42
C VAL A 21 4.20 -25.50 7.86
N LEU A 22 4.68 -24.39 8.41
CA LEU A 22 5.94 -23.77 7.99
C LEU A 22 7.13 -24.71 8.17
N LEU A 23 7.24 -25.38 9.32
CA LEU A 23 8.33 -26.31 9.58
C LEU A 23 8.28 -27.53 8.66
N ALA A 24 7.09 -28.06 8.36
CA ALA A 24 6.93 -29.15 7.40
C ALA A 24 7.37 -28.73 5.98
N ALA A 25 6.96 -27.53 5.54
CA ALA A 25 7.38 -26.99 4.24
C ALA A 25 8.91 -26.78 4.17
N LEU A 26 9.52 -26.24 5.22
CA LEU A 26 10.96 -26.03 5.27
C LEU A 26 11.74 -27.35 5.28
N LYS A 27 11.21 -28.39 5.91
CA LYS A 27 11.84 -29.72 5.94
C LYS A 27 11.98 -30.33 4.54
N LEU A 28 11.11 -29.99 3.59
CA LEU A 28 11.24 -30.43 2.19
C LEU A 28 12.56 -29.97 1.55
N LEU A 29 13.13 -28.86 2.02
CA LEU A 29 14.41 -28.34 1.52
C LEU A 29 15.62 -29.17 2.00
N GLU A 30 15.45 -29.98 3.03
CA GLU A 30 16.51 -30.85 3.56
C GLU A 30 16.58 -32.21 2.83
N ALA A 31 15.66 -32.46 1.91
CA ALA A 31 15.56 -33.73 1.23
C ALA A 31 16.71 -33.91 0.22
N PRO A 32 17.28 -35.14 0.11
CA PRO A 32 18.56 -35.35 -0.55
C PRO A 32 18.53 -35.20 -2.09
N GLU A 33 17.36 -35.29 -2.76
CA GLU A 33 17.28 -35.21 -4.23
C GLU A 33 15.97 -34.59 -4.79
N GLY A 34 16.04 -33.44 -5.48
CA GLY A 34 14.98 -32.99 -6.39
C GLY A 34 13.65 -32.48 -5.78
N SER A 35 12.67 -32.20 -6.64
CA SER A 35 11.39 -31.57 -6.29
C SER A 35 10.45 -32.53 -5.54
N PHE A 36 10.36 -32.40 -4.22
CA PHE A 36 9.42 -33.13 -3.39
C PHE A 36 8.11 -32.37 -3.24
N ILE A 37 7.00 -33.05 -3.51
CA ILE A 37 5.65 -32.65 -3.14
C ILE A 37 5.18 -33.67 -2.11
N GLU A 38 4.95 -33.23 -0.87
CA GLU A 38 4.40 -34.06 0.20
C GLU A 38 3.11 -33.43 0.73
N ASP A 39 2.13 -34.26 1.05
CA ASP A 39 0.90 -33.82 1.69
C ASP A 39 1.16 -33.52 3.17
N PHE A 40 0.65 -32.38 3.64
CA PHE A 40 0.67 -32.07 5.07
C PHE A 40 -0.35 -32.95 5.81
N PRO A 41 0.03 -33.66 6.88
CA PRO A 41 -0.78 -34.73 7.46
C PRO A 41 -1.94 -34.24 8.34
N GLU A 42 -1.92 -32.98 8.78
CA GLU A 42 -3.00 -32.41 9.60
C GLU A 42 -4.00 -31.67 8.71
N ASP A 43 -5.29 -31.94 8.90
CA ASP A 43 -6.34 -31.12 8.30
C ASP A 43 -6.33 -29.71 8.92
N VAL A 44 -6.58 -28.70 8.08
CA VAL A 44 -6.79 -27.34 8.55
C VAL A 44 -8.06 -27.32 9.41
N PRO A 45 -8.03 -26.79 10.65
CA PRO A 45 -9.24 -26.71 11.46
C PRO A 45 -10.33 -25.90 10.74
N GLU A 46 -11.60 -26.17 11.02
CA GLU A 46 -12.68 -25.39 10.41
C GLU A 46 -12.68 -23.97 10.97
N SER A 47 -12.64 -22.98 10.08
CA SER A 47 -12.80 -21.59 10.47
C SER A 47 -14.28 -21.36 10.83
N ALA A 48 -14.55 -20.80 12.01
CA ALA A 48 -15.91 -20.62 12.50
C ALA A 48 -16.71 -19.53 11.76
N ASN A 49 -16.16 -18.86 10.73
CA ASN A 49 -16.87 -17.82 9.99
C ASN A 49 -16.31 -17.55 8.59
N GLU A 50 -17.28 -17.41 7.68
CA GLU A 50 -17.30 -16.76 6.37
C GLU A 50 -16.29 -17.20 5.30
N VAL A 51 -16.85 -17.72 4.22
CA VAL A 51 -16.28 -17.67 2.86
C VAL A 51 -16.05 -16.20 2.53
N VAL A 52 -14.89 -15.66 2.91
CA VAL A 52 -14.45 -14.35 2.45
C VAL A 52 -14.17 -14.52 0.97
N ALA A 53 -15.10 -14.04 0.13
CA ALA A 53 -14.85 -13.91 -1.29
C ALA A 53 -13.60 -13.02 -1.44
N LEU A 54 -12.46 -13.65 -1.74
CA LEU A 54 -11.22 -12.95 -2.07
C LEU A 54 -11.40 -12.34 -3.46
N ALA A 55 -12.17 -11.25 -3.51
CA ALA A 55 -12.25 -10.42 -4.69
C ALA A 55 -10.96 -9.59 -4.75
N CYS A 56 -10.04 -9.98 -5.62
CA CYS A 56 -9.02 -9.05 -6.07
C CYS A 56 -9.72 -8.01 -6.94
N PRO A 57 -9.78 -6.72 -6.57
CA PRO A 57 -10.40 -5.71 -7.41
C PRO A 57 -9.50 -5.54 -8.64
N VAL A 58 -9.83 -6.23 -9.72
CA VAL A 58 -9.17 -6.05 -11.00
C VAL A 58 -9.80 -4.85 -11.68
N HIS A 59 -9.00 -3.81 -11.89
CA HIS A 59 -9.42 -2.64 -12.64
C HIS A 59 -9.12 -2.89 -14.11
N PHE A 60 -10.16 -3.18 -14.91
CA PHE A 60 -10.03 -3.23 -16.35
C PHE A 60 -9.99 -1.80 -16.88
N ALA A 61 -8.86 -1.38 -17.44
CA ALA A 61 -8.75 -0.08 -18.08
C ALA A 61 -9.74 -0.02 -19.26
N GLN A 62 -10.49 1.06 -19.35
CA GLN A 62 -11.23 1.40 -20.56
C GLN A 62 -10.28 2.08 -21.53
N ASP A 63 -10.41 1.78 -22.82
CA ASP A 63 -9.68 2.49 -23.87
C ASP A 63 -10.01 3.99 -23.77
N LYS A 64 -8.97 4.79 -23.56
CA LYS A 64 -9.07 6.25 -23.53
C LYS A 64 -8.64 6.76 -24.89
N ASP A 65 -9.62 6.97 -25.76
CA ASP A 65 -9.40 7.73 -26.99
C ASP A 65 -9.31 9.23 -26.67
N GLU A 66 -8.43 9.93 -27.40
CA GLU A 66 -8.32 11.40 -27.56
C GLU A 66 -7.31 12.21 -26.69
N LEU A 67 -6.57 11.62 -25.75
CA LEU A 67 -5.52 12.35 -24.97
C LEU A 67 -4.10 11.98 -25.40
N ASP A 68 -3.15 12.93 -25.27
CA ASP A 68 -1.72 12.62 -25.37
C ASP A 68 -1.28 11.65 -24.26
N GLU A 69 -0.25 10.85 -24.51
CA GLU A 69 0.23 9.82 -23.57
C GLU A 69 0.56 10.39 -22.19
N ALA A 70 1.15 11.60 -22.15
CA ALA A 70 1.48 12.30 -20.92
C ALA A 70 0.22 12.68 -20.11
N ASP A 71 -0.83 13.14 -20.79
CA ASP A 71 -2.09 13.54 -20.17
C ASP A 71 -2.86 12.33 -19.63
N GLN A 72 -2.85 11.23 -20.39
CA GLN A 72 -3.42 9.95 -19.94
C GLN A 72 -2.75 9.45 -18.67
N LEU A 73 -1.41 9.52 -18.62
CA LEU A 73 -0.62 9.12 -17.46
C LEU A 73 -0.90 10.03 -16.26
N PHE A 74 -1.04 11.34 -16.48
CA PHE A 74 -1.35 12.28 -15.41
C PHE A 74 -2.75 12.06 -14.81
N GLU A 75 -3.75 11.82 -15.64
CA GLU A 75 -5.09 11.47 -15.19
C GLU A 75 -5.12 10.15 -14.40
N ALA A 76 -4.35 9.15 -14.86
CA ALA A 76 -4.19 7.90 -14.12
C ALA A 76 -3.55 8.15 -12.74
N PHE A 77 -2.52 9.00 -12.69
CA PHE A 77 -1.83 9.38 -11.45
C PHE A 77 -2.75 10.14 -10.48
N LYS A 78 -3.53 11.12 -10.95
CA LYS A 78 -4.53 11.82 -10.11
C LYS A 78 -5.55 10.85 -9.52
N ARG A 79 -6.04 9.92 -10.33
CA ARG A 79 -6.98 8.89 -9.86
C ARG A 79 -6.36 8.02 -8.77
N GLU A 80 -5.08 7.67 -8.88
CA GLU A 80 -4.38 6.91 -7.85
C GLU A 80 -4.28 7.69 -6.53
N ILE A 81 -3.91 8.98 -6.57
CA ILE A 81 -3.89 9.85 -5.38
C ILE A 81 -5.24 9.86 -4.67
N VAL A 82 -6.35 9.98 -5.42
CA VAL A 82 -7.70 9.95 -4.86
C VAL A 82 -8.04 8.58 -4.26
N THR A 83 -7.68 7.49 -4.97
CA THR A 83 -7.94 6.12 -4.53
C THR A 83 -7.21 5.79 -3.23
N LEU A 84 -6.00 6.31 -3.03
CA LEU A 84 -5.19 6.08 -1.84
C LEU A 84 -5.53 7.00 -0.65
N ARG A 85 -6.36 8.04 -0.85
CA ARG A 85 -6.70 9.02 0.20
C ARG A 85 -7.28 8.40 1.49
N PRO A 86 -8.24 7.46 1.45
CA PRO A 86 -8.78 6.87 2.67
C PRO A 86 -7.70 6.14 3.50
N TRP A 87 -6.78 5.44 2.83
CA TRP A 87 -5.67 4.75 3.49
C TRP A 87 -4.66 5.71 4.10
N TYR A 88 -4.40 6.81 3.40
CA TYR A 88 -3.61 7.91 3.94
C TYR A 88 -4.26 8.47 5.22
N ASP A 89 -5.55 8.79 5.20
CA ASP A 89 -6.26 9.37 6.35
C ASP A 89 -6.21 8.42 7.57
N ILE A 90 -6.48 7.12 7.36
CA ILE A 90 -6.37 6.09 8.41
C ILE A 90 -4.95 6.02 8.98
N SER A 91 -3.93 6.10 8.12
CA SER A 91 -2.52 6.07 8.54
C SER A 91 -2.16 7.30 9.38
N VAL A 92 -2.64 8.49 8.98
CA VAL A 92 -2.43 9.74 9.73
C VAL A 92 -3.12 9.67 11.09
N GLU A 93 -4.37 9.21 11.14
CA GLU A 93 -5.11 9.05 12.39
C GLU A 93 -4.39 8.07 13.34
N ARG A 94 -3.96 6.91 12.84
CA ARG A 94 -3.26 5.90 13.65
C ARG A 94 -1.89 6.34 14.14
N ARG A 95 -1.12 7.06 13.32
CA ARG A 95 0.27 7.45 13.62
C ARG A 95 0.38 8.84 14.26
N GLY A 96 -0.67 9.66 14.17
CA GLY A 96 -0.69 11.06 14.59
C GLY A 96 0.24 11.99 13.82
N ARG A 97 0.85 11.52 12.71
CA ARG A 97 1.88 12.26 11.94
C ARG A 97 1.88 11.86 10.46
N THR A 98 2.37 12.77 9.61
CA THR A 98 2.57 12.57 8.16
C THR A 98 3.83 13.28 7.66
N THR A 99 4.39 12.83 6.54
CA THR A 99 5.47 13.52 5.80
C THR A 99 4.95 14.39 4.65
N VAL A 100 3.69 14.22 4.26
CA VAL A 100 3.01 15.10 3.29
C VAL A 100 3.03 16.54 3.82
N GLY A 101 3.29 17.51 2.95
CA GLY A 101 3.49 18.91 3.34
C GLY A 101 4.93 19.27 3.72
N SER A 102 5.87 18.31 3.78
CA SER A 102 7.29 18.64 4.03
C SER A 102 7.93 19.51 2.94
N SER A 103 7.42 19.41 1.71
CA SER A 103 7.76 20.30 0.59
C SER A 103 7.04 21.66 0.63
N GLY A 104 6.10 21.87 1.57
CA GLY A 104 5.16 22.99 1.58
C GLY A 104 3.94 22.79 0.68
N LEU A 105 3.86 21.68 -0.07
CA LEU A 105 2.74 21.37 -0.95
C LEU A 105 1.81 20.33 -0.32
N GLY A 106 0.50 20.55 -0.49
CA GLY A 106 -0.53 19.56 -0.18
C GLY A 106 -0.53 18.40 -1.19
N ILE A 107 -1.22 17.32 -0.83
CA ILE A 107 -1.26 16.07 -1.62
C ILE A 107 -1.88 16.25 -3.02
N ASP A 108 -2.82 17.19 -3.21
CA ASP A 108 -3.38 17.51 -4.53
C ASP A 108 -2.42 18.38 -5.34
N ALA A 109 -1.85 19.40 -4.70
CA ALA A 109 -0.94 20.34 -5.33
C ALA A 109 0.38 19.70 -5.79
N ILE A 110 0.85 18.65 -5.10
CA ILE A 110 2.07 17.94 -5.50
C ILE A 110 1.88 17.18 -6.81
N GLY A 111 0.65 16.73 -7.11
CA GLY A 111 0.32 16.06 -8.36
C GLY A 111 0.49 17.02 -9.54
N ASP A 112 -0.18 18.16 -9.47
CA ASP A 112 -0.08 19.23 -10.48
C ASP A 112 1.36 19.74 -10.63
N PHE A 113 2.09 19.87 -9.50
CA PHE A 113 3.49 20.27 -9.52
C PHE A 113 4.38 19.26 -10.27
N ILE A 114 4.23 17.96 -10.03
CA ILE A 114 5.01 16.93 -10.74
C ILE A 114 4.70 16.98 -12.24
N TYR A 115 3.43 17.10 -12.61
CA TYR A 115 3.03 17.15 -14.02
C TYR A 115 3.56 18.38 -14.75
N SER A 116 3.66 19.52 -14.07
CA SER A 116 4.21 20.74 -14.68
C SER A 116 5.66 20.60 -15.17
N PHE A 117 6.41 19.59 -14.74
CA PHE A 117 7.75 19.29 -15.30
C PHE A 117 7.72 18.72 -16.71
N LEU A 118 6.57 18.23 -17.18
CA LEU A 118 6.40 17.72 -18.55
C LEU A 118 6.11 18.85 -19.54
N GLY A 119 5.71 20.03 -19.07
CA GLY A 119 5.54 21.21 -19.91
C GLY A 119 6.86 21.91 -20.22
N GLU A 120 6.86 22.77 -21.24
CA GLU A 120 8.06 23.52 -21.65
C GLU A 120 8.55 24.53 -20.59
N ASP A 121 7.66 24.94 -19.67
CA ASP A 121 7.94 25.88 -18.57
C ASP A 121 7.99 25.16 -17.22
N ALA A 122 8.91 24.20 -17.06
CA ALA A 122 9.10 23.51 -15.79
C ALA A 122 9.28 24.51 -14.62
N PRO A 123 8.63 24.30 -13.46
CA PRO A 123 8.72 25.23 -12.35
C PRO A 123 10.17 25.45 -11.93
N ARG A 124 10.59 26.70 -11.90
CA ARG A 124 11.90 27.05 -11.34
C ARG A 124 11.84 26.73 -9.85
N VAL A 125 12.71 25.82 -9.40
CA VAL A 125 12.95 25.57 -7.97
C VAL A 125 13.56 26.83 -7.34
N HIS A 126 12.71 27.79 -6.98
CA HIS A 126 13.15 28.95 -6.22
C HIS A 126 13.51 28.44 -4.83
N GLY A 127 14.78 28.64 -4.46
CA GLY A 127 15.43 27.99 -3.33
C GLY A 127 14.53 27.93 -2.09
N MET A 128 14.44 26.73 -1.50
CA MET A 128 13.80 26.45 -0.22
C MET A 128 14.02 27.61 0.77
N MET A 129 13.03 28.51 0.87
CA MET A 129 13.08 29.56 1.86
C MET A 129 13.05 28.89 3.23
N ARG A 130 14.08 29.20 4.01
CA ARG A 130 14.24 28.83 5.41
C ARG A 130 12.89 29.00 6.13
N ARG A 131 12.49 27.95 6.85
CA ARG A 131 11.40 27.99 7.83
C ARG A 131 11.51 29.29 8.62
N GLN A 132 10.55 30.20 8.44
CA GLN A 132 10.33 31.24 9.43
C GLN A 132 9.96 30.50 10.71
N LEU A 133 10.86 30.51 11.68
CA LEU A 133 10.58 30.14 13.06
C LEU A 133 9.30 30.89 13.46
N VAL A 134 8.21 30.15 13.66
CA VAL A 134 7.04 30.70 14.33
C VAL A 134 7.54 31.14 15.71
N SER A 135 7.63 32.45 15.89
CA SER A 135 7.92 33.09 17.16
C SER A 135 6.81 32.68 18.13
N LEU A 136 7.14 31.78 19.06
CA LEU A 136 6.35 31.47 20.24
C LEU A 136 6.41 32.68 21.18
N ASN A 137 5.69 33.75 20.85
CA ASN A 137 5.43 34.87 21.75
C ASN A 137 3.92 35.12 21.82
N SER A 138 3.26 34.43 22.73
CA SER A 138 2.22 34.97 23.64
C SER A 138 1.46 33.81 24.30
N LEU A 139 1.92 33.40 25.48
CA LEU A 139 1.05 32.78 26.46
C LEU A 139 0.58 33.89 27.41
N PRO A 140 -0.73 34.12 27.60
CA PRO A 140 -1.21 34.98 28.67
C PRO A 140 -1.02 34.27 30.02
N THR A 141 -0.39 34.99 30.95
CA THR A 141 -0.28 34.66 32.36
C THR A 141 -1.67 34.62 33.00
N ILE A 142 -1.99 33.54 33.72
CA ILE A 142 -2.97 33.56 34.82
C ILE A 142 -2.19 33.86 36.09
#